data_AF-A0A2V9VPH6-F1
#
_entry.id   AF-A0A2V9VPH6-F1
#
_cell.length_a   1.000
_cell.length_b   1.000
_cell.length_c   1.000
_cell.angle_alpha   90.00
_cell.angle_beta   90.00
_cell.angle_gamma   90.00
#
_symmetry.space_group_name_H-M   'P 1'
#
loop_
_entity.id
_entity.type
_entity.pdbx_description
1 polymer ?
#
loop_
_entity_poly.entity_id
_entity_poly.type
_entity_poly.pdbx_seq_one_letter_code
_entity_poly.pdbx_strand_id
1 'polypeptide(L)'
;YAFVDGYLVVASSRETALQTIRLQRSGESLSKSKKFLPALPPGNLAEVSALLYEDPMAMAAISMGRVSPEIASLLPASRPDFAPAVIAAYGEPTALREASRSGGVDAGVILIGAAVAIPNLLRARIAANESAAVAMTRTVNTAQITYSAAFPHRGYARDLASLGPDPNNPSDSTPEHGNFVDATLGNASCTGTAWCEKSGYRFKITATCKQRPCTDYTVLATPISTSTGTRSFCSTSDRVIRFKTTTPLTSPISASECLKWAPLQ
;
A
#
# COMPACT_ATOMS: atom_id res chain seq x y z
N TYR A 1 23.03 -1.01 -17.23
CA TYR A 1 22.54 -0.69 -15.88
C TYR A 1 23.57 -1.20 -14.87
N ALA A 2 23.57 -0.68 -13.64
CA ALA A 2 24.46 -1.08 -12.55
C ALA A 2 23.77 -0.88 -11.20
N PHE A 3 24.09 -1.72 -10.21
CA PHE A 3 23.66 -1.52 -8.82
C PHE A 3 24.79 -0.83 -8.05
N VAL A 4 24.49 0.29 -7.38
CA VAL A 4 25.48 1.12 -6.68
C VAL A 4 24.85 1.61 -5.38
N ASP A 5 25.45 1.26 -4.25
CA ASP A 5 25.04 1.69 -2.90
C ASP A 5 23.54 1.45 -2.61
N GLY A 6 22.98 0.35 -3.12
CA GLY A 6 21.57 -0.03 -2.95
C GLY A 6 20.61 0.55 -4.00
N TYR A 7 21.10 1.35 -4.95
CA TYR A 7 20.32 1.96 -6.02
C TYR A 7 20.56 1.28 -7.38
N LEU A 8 19.50 1.14 -8.17
CA LEU A 8 19.60 0.72 -9.57
C LEU A 8 19.84 1.95 -10.46
N VAL A 9 20.98 1.98 -11.14
CA VAL A 9 21.35 3.02 -12.10
C VAL A 9 21.18 2.49 -13.52
N VAL A 10 20.37 3.18 -14.32
CA VAL A 10 20.16 2.87 -15.75
C VAL A 10 20.66 4.06 -16.58
N ALA A 11 21.48 3.79 -17.59
CA ALA A 11 22.05 4.80 -18.48
C ALA A 11 22.16 4.25 -19.90
N SER A 12 22.25 5.15 -20.89
CA SER A 12 22.34 4.82 -22.31
C SER A 12 23.67 4.19 -22.71
N SER A 13 24.75 4.43 -21.97
CA SER A 13 26.07 3.84 -22.19
C SER A 13 26.78 3.51 -20.87
N ARG A 14 27.84 2.70 -20.97
CA ARG A 14 28.68 2.33 -19.83
C ARG A 14 29.45 3.54 -19.30
N GLU A 15 29.92 4.39 -20.18
CA GLU A 15 30.64 5.63 -19.88
C GLU A 15 29.74 6.58 -19.08
N THR A 16 28.48 6.76 -19.50
CA THR A 16 27.51 7.59 -18.80
C THR A 16 27.21 7.03 -17.40
N ALA A 17 27.02 5.72 -17.26
CA ALA A 17 26.82 5.10 -15.94
C ALA A 17 28.02 5.34 -15.01
N LEU A 18 29.25 5.16 -15.49
CA LEU A 18 30.47 5.38 -14.71
C LEU A 18 30.67 6.85 -14.34
N GLN A 19 30.35 7.76 -15.25
CA GLN A 19 30.41 9.20 -14.99
C GLN A 19 29.39 9.63 -13.92
N THR A 20 28.15 9.12 -13.98
CA THR A 20 27.12 9.38 -12.95
C THR A 20 27.57 8.89 -11.57
N ILE A 21 28.17 7.70 -11.48
CA ILE A 21 28.69 7.15 -10.22
C ILE A 21 29.82 8.02 -9.66
N ARG A 22 30.72 8.50 -10.54
CA ARG A 22 31.81 9.42 -10.14
C ARG A 22 31.27 10.76 -9.64
N LEU A 23 30.28 11.35 -10.31
CA LEU A 23 29.63 12.60 -9.92
C LEU A 23 28.91 12.47 -8.56
N GLN A 24 28.24 11.34 -8.33
CA GLN A 24 27.62 11.06 -7.03
C GLN A 24 28.66 10.99 -5.91
N ARG A 25 29.79 10.32 -6.14
CA ARG A 25 30.88 10.17 -5.16
C ARG A 25 31.71 11.44 -4.95
N SER A 26 31.87 12.28 -5.97
CA SER A 26 32.52 13.59 -5.85
C SER A 26 31.63 14.61 -5.12
N GLY A 27 30.37 14.26 -4.85
CA GLY A 27 29.42 15.13 -4.18
C GLY A 27 28.85 16.23 -5.08
N GLU A 28 29.00 16.11 -6.40
CA GLU A 28 28.33 16.92 -7.42
C GLU A 28 26.96 16.31 -7.77
N SER A 29 26.09 16.20 -6.76
CA SER A 29 24.72 15.70 -6.90
C SER A 29 23.74 16.83 -7.24
N LEU A 30 22.53 16.46 -7.67
CA LEU A 30 21.43 17.40 -7.92
C LEU A 30 21.15 18.33 -6.73
N SER A 31 21.39 17.86 -5.50
CA SER A 31 21.25 18.66 -4.27
C SER A 31 22.22 19.84 -4.16
N LYS A 32 23.25 19.94 -5.02
CA LYS A 32 24.15 21.11 -5.11
C LYS A 32 24.06 21.82 -6.47
N SER A 33 23.14 21.39 -7.35
CA SER A 33 23.04 21.93 -8.69
C SER A 33 22.43 23.33 -8.69
N LYS A 34 23.17 24.29 -9.23
CA LYS A 34 22.74 25.70 -9.40
C LYS A 34 21.60 25.86 -10.41
N LYS A 35 21.33 24.85 -11.23
CA LYS A 35 20.21 24.84 -12.20
C LYS A 35 18.97 24.13 -11.66
N PHE A 36 19.15 23.07 -10.88
CA PHE A 36 18.06 22.26 -10.34
C PHE A 36 17.40 22.91 -9.12
N LEU A 37 18.19 23.40 -8.16
CA LEU A 37 17.65 23.94 -6.91
C LEU A 37 16.67 25.11 -7.13
N PRO A 38 16.93 26.07 -8.03
CA PRO A 38 15.98 27.15 -8.31
C PRO A 38 14.71 26.68 -9.05
N ALA A 39 14.79 25.55 -9.77
CA ALA A 39 13.69 24.98 -10.54
C ALA A 39 12.74 24.13 -9.69
N LEU A 40 13.12 23.77 -8.45
CA LEU A 40 12.28 22.97 -7.55
C LEU A 40 10.93 23.65 -7.28
N PRO A 41 9.81 22.93 -7.43
CA PRO A 41 8.49 23.46 -7.17
C PRO A 41 8.28 23.80 -5.69
N PRO A 42 7.39 24.77 -5.38
CA PRO A 42 7.01 25.04 -4.00
C PRO A 42 6.33 23.81 -3.38
N GLY A 43 6.71 23.41 -2.17
CA GLY A 43 6.16 22.24 -1.47
C GLY A 43 7.15 21.58 -0.51
N ASN A 44 6.67 20.63 0.30
CA ASN A 44 7.53 19.84 1.19
C ASN A 44 8.20 18.71 0.42
N LEU A 45 9.47 18.88 0.05
CA LEU A 45 10.23 17.89 -0.70
C LEU A 45 10.44 16.55 0.04
N ALA A 46 10.22 16.51 1.36
CA ALA A 46 10.29 15.28 2.15
C ALA A 46 9.11 14.33 1.92
N GLU A 47 7.98 14.84 1.41
CA GLU A 47 6.75 14.07 1.16
C GLU A 47 6.57 13.72 -0.33
N VAL A 48 7.54 14.10 -1.17
CA VAL A 48 7.50 13.83 -2.60
C VAL A 48 7.64 12.33 -2.83
N SER A 49 6.64 11.75 -3.45
CA SER A 49 6.62 10.32 -3.80
C SER A 49 7.39 10.03 -5.08
N ALA A 50 7.45 11.00 -6.01
CA ALA A 50 8.26 10.92 -7.21
C ALA A 50 8.69 12.31 -7.69
N LEU A 51 9.90 12.41 -8.23
CA LEU A 51 10.42 13.64 -8.81
C LEU A 51 10.85 13.38 -10.25
N LEU A 52 10.31 14.14 -11.19
CA LEU A 52 10.75 14.16 -12.58
C LEU A 52 11.56 15.42 -12.84
N TYR A 53 12.72 15.24 -13.45
CA TYR A 53 13.57 16.33 -13.93
C TYR A 53 13.79 16.15 -15.43
N GLU A 54 13.42 17.15 -16.20
CA GLU A 54 13.57 17.15 -17.65
C GLU A 54 14.25 18.43 -18.13
N ASP A 55 15.25 18.27 -18.99
CA ASP A 55 15.85 19.37 -19.74
C ASP A 55 15.16 19.42 -21.12
N PRO A 56 14.26 20.39 -21.36
CA PRO A 56 13.49 20.45 -22.59
C PRO A 56 14.39 20.68 -23.82
N MET A 57 15.57 21.28 -23.67
CA MET A 57 16.52 21.44 -24.78
C MET A 57 17.21 20.13 -25.12
N ALA A 58 17.64 19.37 -24.12
CA ALA A 58 18.21 18.05 -24.34
C ALA A 58 17.19 17.13 -25.03
N MET A 59 15.92 17.20 -24.60
CA MET A 59 14.83 16.41 -25.18
C MET A 59 14.43 16.87 -26.59
N ALA A 60 14.42 18.18 -26.85
CA ALA A 60 14.22 18.72 -28.19
C ALA A 60 15.36 18.32 -29.13
N ALA A 61 16.62 18.34 -28.67
CA ALA A 61 17.77 17.90 -29.45
C ALA A 61 17.72 16.40 -29.77
N ILE A 62 17.35 15.55 -28.80
CA ILE A 62 17.15 14.11 -29.01
C ILE A 62 16.03 13.88 -30.02
N SER A 63 14.93 14.62 -29.92
CA SER A 63 13.77 14.48 -30.80
C SER A 63 14.09 14.94 -32.22
N MET A 64 14.74 16.09 -32.40
CA MET A 64 15.18 16.60 -33.70
C MET A 64 16.24 15.72 -34.35
N GLY A 65 17.16 15.17 -33.56
CA GLY A 65 18.17 14.21 -34.05
C GLY A 65 17.57 12.92 -34.60
N ARG A 66 16.33 12.57 -34.23
CA ARG A 66 15.58 11.45 -34.83
C ARG A 66 14.84 11.82 -36.11
N VAL A 67 14.59 13.10 -36.37
CA VAL A 67 13.78 13.58 -37.50
C VAL A 67 14.65 13.97 -38.70
N SER A 68 15.73 14.75 -38.50
CA SER A 68 16.69 15.08 -39.56
C SER A 68 18.02 15.55 -38.97
N PRO A 69 19.13 14.83 -39.21
CA PRO A 69 20.45 15.25 -38.75
C PRO A 69 20.99 16.51 -39.46
N GLU A 70 20.53 16.83 -40.67
CA GLU A 70 20.97 18.02 -41.42
C GLU A 70 20.40 19.32 -40.84
N ILE A 71 19.12 19.33 -40.44
CA ILE A 71 18.46 20.52 -39.88
C ILE A 71 19.02 20.89 -38.51
N ALA A 72 19.53 19.91 -37.74
CA ALA A 72 20.17 20.13 -36.45
C ALA A 72 21.43 21.01 -36.53
N SER A 73 22.14 20.99 -37.67
CA SER A 73 23.33 21.82 -37.92
C SER A 73 23.03 23.28 -38.26
N LEU A 74 21.77 23.59 -38.60
CA LEU A 74 21.32 24.91 -39.03
C LEU A 74 20.67 25.73 -37.91
N LEU A 75 20.49 25.15 -36.71
CA LEU A 75 19.97 25.87 -35.55
C LEU A 75 21.05 26.81 -34.99
N PRO A 76 20.74 28.10 -34.78
CA PRO A 76 21.70 29.05 -34.24
C PRO A 76 22.19 28.60 -32.86
N ALA A 77 23.50 28.73 -32.61
CA ALA A 77 24.16 28.37 -31.35
C ALA A 77 23.67 29.18 -30.13
N SER A 78 22.82 30.19 -30.34
CA SER A 78 22.13 30.92 -29.29
C SER A 78 21.03 30.04 -28.71
N ARG A 79 21.38 29.34 -27.63
CA ARG A 79 20.46 28.57 -26.79
C ARG A 79 19.72 29.55 -25.88
N PRO A 80 18.44 29.86 -26.09
CA PRO A 80 17.64 30.50 -25.05
C PRO A 80 17.70 29.61 -23.79
N ASP A 81 18.09 30.19 -22.66
CA ASP A 81 18.29 29.47 -21.39
C ASP A 81 16.91 29.13 -20.81
N PHE A 82 16.30 28.04 -21.29
CA PHE A 82 15.06 27.54 -20.71
C PHE A 82 15.37 26.88 -19.36
N ALA A 83 14.66 27.32 -18.32
CA ALA A 83 14.75 26.65 -17.02
C ALA A 83 14.31 25.19 -17.17
N PRO A 84 14.99 24.23 -16.52
CA PRO A 84 14.59 22.83 -16.58
C PRO A 84 13.20 22.63 -15.96
N ALA A 85 12.44 21.67 -16.50
CA ALA A 85 11.16 21.28 -15.92
C ALA A 85 11.41 20.35 -14.74
N VAL A 86 10.89 20.70 -13.57
CA VAL A 86 10.91 19.85 -12.38
C VAL A 86 9.47 19.65 -11.92
N ILE A 87 9.02 18.41 -11.96
CA ILE A 87 7.68 18.02 -11.52
C ILE A 87 7.84 17.18 -10.25
N ALA A 88 7.25 17.65 -9.16
CA ALA A 88 7.14 16.91 -7.91
C ALA A 88 5.75 16.29 -7.81
N ALA A 89 5.68 14.96 -7.75
CA ALA A 89 4.45 14.21 -7.58
C ALA A 89 4.32 13.69 -6.15
N TYR A 90 3.13 13.86 -5.58
CA TYR A 90 2.75 13.50 -4.23
C TYR A 90 1.62 12.48 -4.32
N GLY A 91 1.86 11.28 -3.80
CA GLY A 91 0.87 10.23 -3.69
C GLY A 91 0.01 10.42 -2.44
N GLU A 92 -1.24 10.82 -2.61
CA GLU A 92 -2.24 10.81 -1.54
C GLU A 92 -3.12 9.55 -1.65
N PRO A 93 -3.77 9.11 -0.55
CA PRO A 93 -4.62 7.91 -0.57
C PRO A 93 -5.77 7.93 -1.60
N THR A 94 -6.16 9.13 -2.07
CA THR A 94 -7.28 9.36 -2.99
C THR A 94 -6.93 10.26 -4.17
N ALA A 95 -5.70 10.76 -4.27
CA ALA A 95 -5.31 11.70 -5.30
C ALA A 95 -3.81 11.61 -5.61
N LEU A 96 -3.46 11.99 -6.83
CA LEU A 96 -2.08 12.37 -7.15
C LEU A 96 -2.07 13.90 -7.22
N ARG A 97 -1.21 14.53 -6.43
CA ARG A 97 -0.96 15.96 -6.54
C ARG A 97 0.39 16.18 -7.19
N GLU A 98 0.48 17.21 -8.01
CA GLU A 98 1.73 17.58 -8.65
C GLU A 98 1.99 19.07 -8.44
N ALA A 99 3.25 19.42 -8.24
CA ALA A 99 3.71 20.80 -8.19
C ALA A 99 4.85 20.96 -9.19
N SER A 100 4.81 22.02 -10.00
CA SER A 100 5.85 22.36 -10.97
C SER A 100 5.94 23.88 -11.12
N ARG A 101 7.10 24.37 -11.55
CA ARG A 101 7.36 25.79 -11.87
C ARG A 101 7.35 26.07 -13.38
N SER A 102 7.27 25.05 -14.23
CA SER A 102 7.37 25.20 -15.69
C SER A 102 6.01 25.36 -16.35
N GLY A 103 5.55 26.60 -16.51
CA GLY A 103 4.27 26.89 -17.19
C GLY A 103 4.14 26.21 -18.56
N GLY A 104 3.14 25.34 -18.71
CA GLY A 104 2.64 24.79 -19.97
C GLY A 104 2.89 23.30 -20.21
N VAL A 105 4.03 22.74 -19.78
CA VAL A 105 4.39 21.31 -19.99
C VAL A 105 3.67 20.39 -19.00
N ASP A 106 3.32 20.94 -17.83
CA ASP A 106 2.78 20.16 -16.70
C ASP A 106 1.40 19.55 -16.99
N ALA A 107 0.50 20.30 -17.64
CA ALA A 107 -0.90 19.88 -17.79
C ALA A 107 -1.08 18.58 -18.59
N GLY A 108 -0.23 18.35 -19.61
CA GLY A 108 -0.30 17.16 -20.46
C GLY A 108 0.18 15.89 -19.75
N VAL A 109 1.30 15.98 -19.03
CA VAL A 109 1.84 14.87 -18.24
C VAL A 109 0.89 14.51 -17.10
N ILE A 110 0.32 15.51 -16.42
CA ILE A 110 -0.67 15.34 -15.34
C ILE A 110 -1.90 14.57 -15.81
N LEU A 111 -2.52 14.98 -16.93
CA LEU A 111 -3.77 14.37 -17.40
C LEU A 111 -3.57 12.93 -17.85
N ILE A 112 -2.46 12.62 -18.53
CA ILE A 112 -2.15 11.27 -19.00
C ILE A 112 -1.79 10.37 -17.80
N GLY A 113 -0.97 10.86 -16.88
CA GLY A 113 -0.60 10.15 -15.65
C GLY A 113 -1.82 9.85 -14.77
N ALA A 114 -2.64 10.86 -14.48
CA ALA A 114 -3.86 10.71 -13.67
C ALA A 114 -4.90 9.78 -14.32
N ALA A 115 -5.12 9.89 -15.64
CA ALA A 115 -6.09 9.05 -16.35
C ALA A 115 -5.75 7.55 -16.33
N VAL A 116 -4.46 7.19 -16.39
CA VAL A 116 -4.01 5.79 -16.35
C VAL A 116 -3.81 5.32 -14.91
N ALA A 117 -3.27 6.18 -14.04
CA ALA A 117 -2.93 5.82 -12.69
C ALA A 117 -4.16 5.72 -11.78
N ILE A 118 -5.17 6.60 -11.87
CA ILE A 118 -6.31 6.59 -10.95
C ILE A 118 -7.12 5.27 -11.03
N PRO A 119 -7.53 4.78 -12.22
CA PRO A 119 -8.27 3.51 -12.30
C PRO A 119 -7.45 2.32 -11.79
N ASN A 120 -6.16 2.31 -12.11
CA ASN A 120 -5.24 1.26 -11.66
C ASN A 120 -4.94 1.36 -10.16
N LEU A 121 -4.89 2.57 -9.59
CA LEU A 121 -4.68 2.83 -8.18
C LEU A 121 -5.85 2.36 -7.34
N LEU A 122 -7.09 2.57 -7.79
CA LEU A 122 -8.28 2.07 -7.11
C LEU A 122 -8.33 0.54 -7.08
N ARG A 123 -8.02 -0.11 -8.22
CA ARG A 123 -7.89 -1.58 -8.28
C ARG A 123 -6.76 -2.09 -7.40
N ALA A 124 -5.61 -1.42 -7.42
CA ALA A 124 -4.48 -1.76 -6.56
C ALA A 124 -4.82 -1.63 -5.07
N ARG A 125 -5.57 -0.59 -4.69
CA ARG A 125 -6.03 -0.39 -3.31
C ARG A 125 -7.01 -1.48 -2.89
N ILE A 126 -7.97 -1.85 -3.73
CA ILE A 126 -8.87 -2.99 -3.46
C ILE A 126 -8.08 -4.28 -3.28
N ALA A 127 -7.14 -4.57 -4.17
CA ALA A 127 -6.31 -5.76 -4.08
C ALA A 127 -5.42 -5.77 -2.81
N ALA A 128 -4.90 -4.61 -2.41
CA ALA A 128 -4.12 -4.44 -1.19
C ALA A 128 -4.98 -4.66 0.07
N ASN A 129 -6.18 -4.08 0.11
CA ASN A 129 -7.13 -4.29 1.21
C ASN A 129 -7.56 -5.75 1.32
N GLU A 130 -7.89 -6.41 0.19
CA GLU A 130 -8.23 -7.83 0.15
C GLU A 130 -7.06 -8.71 0.64
N SER A 131 -5.83 -8.39 0.23
CA SER A 131 -4.62 -9.10 0.68
C SER A 131 -4.38 -8.91 2.19
N ALA A 132 -4.57 -7.69 2.69
CA ALA A 132 -4.47 -7.38 4.12
C ALA A 132 -5.55 -8.13 4.90
N ALA A 133 -6.78 -8.21 4.39
CA ALA A 133 -7.85 -8.96 5.02
C ALA A 133 -7.52 -10.45 5.17
N VAL A 134 -7.04 -11.08 4.10
CA VAL A 134 -6.57 -12.47 4.14
C VAL A 134 -5.43 -12.65 5.14
N ALA A 135 -4.45 -11.75 5.17
CA ALA A 135 -3.35 -11.80 6.13
C ALA A 135 -3.86 -11.71 7.58
N MET A 136 -4.76 -10.77 7.87
CA MET A 136 -5.36 -10.65 9.20
C MET A 136 -6.18 -11.89 9.58
N THR A 137 -6.92 -12.51 8.65
CA THR A 137 -7.60 -13.78 8.89
C THR A 137 -6.62 -14.89 9.27
N ARG A 138 -5.44 -14.98 8.62
CA ARG A 138 -4.38 -15.93 9.02
C ARG A 138 -3.86 -15.62 10.43
N THR A 139 -3.61 -14.35 10.74
CA THR A 139 -3.18 -13.93 12.09
C THR A 139 -4.20 -14.34 13.15
N VAL A 140 -5.48 -14.11 12.90
CA VAL A 140 -6.56 -14.53 13.81
C VAL A 140 -6.60 -16.04 13.98
N ASN A 141 -6.47 -16.81 12.89
CA ASN A 141 -6.41 -18.27 12.98
C ASN A 141 -5.25 -18.76 13.85
N THR A 142 -4.05 -18.21 13.67
CA THR A 142 -2.89 -18.54 14.50
C THR A 142 -3.14 -18.17 15.96
N ALA A 143 -3.67 -16.96 16.22
CA ALA A 143 -3.99 -16.49 17.56
C ALA A 143 -5.05 -17.37 18.25
N GLN A 144 -6.05 -17.86 17.52
CA GLN A 144 -7.06 -18.79 18.03
C GLN A 144 -6.45 -20.11 18.51
N ILE A 145 -5.49 -20.67 17.76
CA ILE A 145 -4.78 -21.88 18.17
C ILE A 145 -3.98 -21.61 19.44
N THR A 146 -3.17 -20.55 19.47
CA THR A 146 -2.38 -20.19 20.64
C THR A 146 -3.26 -19.94 21.87
N TYR A 147 -4.38 -19.23 21.71
CA TYR A 147 -5.34 -18.97 22.78
C TYR A 147 -5.94 -20.28 23.32
N SER A 148 -6.35 -21.20 22.44
CA SER A 148 -6.92 -22.48 22.87
C SER A 148 -5.92 -23.36 23.63
N ALA A 149 -4.63 -23.27 23.29
CA ALA A 149 -3.56 -23.97 23.99
C ALA A 149 -3.23 -23.31 25.35
N ALA A 150 -3.24 -21.98 25.41
CA ALA A 150 -3.00 -21.23 26.64
C ALA A 150 -4.16 -21.34 27.65
N PHE A 151 -5.41 -21.41 27.16
CA PHE A 151 -6.62 -21.41 27.97
C PHE A 151 -7.54 -22.60 27.65
N PRO A 152 -7.12 -23.85 27.92
CA PRO A 152 -7.83 -25.06 27.50
C PRO A 152 -9.26 -25.16 28.05
N HIS A 153 -9.52 -24.63 29.25
CA HIS A 153 -10.87 -24.60 29.84
C HIS A 153 -11.83 -23.63 29.14
N ARG A 154 -11.31 -22.68 28.35
CA ARG A 154 -12.11 -21.76 27.52
C ARG A 154 -12.28 -22.29 26.09
N GLY A 155 -11.28 -22.99 25.56
CA GLY A 155 -11.24 -23.38 24.15
C GLY A 155 -10.87 -22.19 23.28
N TYR A 156 -11.53 -22.02 22.13
CA TYR A 156 -11.30 -20.87 21.26
C TYR A 156 -11.86 -19.55 21.83
N ALA A 157 -11.20 -18.44 21.48
CA ALA A 157 -11.62 -17.10 21.87
C ALA A 157 -12.94 -16.70 21.22
N ARG A 158 -13.77 -15.97 21.96
CA ARG A 158 -15.16 -15.64 21.56
C ARG A 158 -15.24 -14.42 20.65
N ASP A 159 -14.31 -13.50 20.78
CA ASP A 159 -14.22 -12.24 20.06
C ASP A 159 -12.76 -11.81 19.87
N LEU A 160 -12.56 -10.69 19.17
CA LEU A 160 -11.23 -10.18 18.84
C LEU A 160 -10.55 -9.51 20.04
N ALA A 161 -11.31 -8.89 20.95
CA ALA A 161 -10.78 -8.32 22.19
C ALA A 161 -10.17 -9.39 23.10
N SER A 162 -10.76 -10.58 23.15
CA SER A 162 -10.22 -11.74 23.89
C SER A 162 -8.84 -12.18 23.37
N LEU A 163 -8.55 -11.93 22.09
CA LEU A 163 -7.24 -12.20 21.50
C LEU A 163 -6.28 -11.02 21.64
N GLY A 164 -6.77 -9.82 21.92
CA GLY A 164 -5.96 -8.60 21.96
C GLY A 164 -5.34 -8.31 23.32
N PRO A 165 -4.54 -7.23 23.41
CA PRO A 165 -3.94 -6.79 24.67
C PRO A 165 -4.98 -6.19 25.62
N ASP A 166 -4.72 -6.27 26.92
CA ASP A 166 -5.46 -5.52 27.93
C ASP A 166 -5.11 -4.02 27.80
N PRO A 167 -6.08 -3.09 27.77
CA PRO A 167 -5.81 -1.65 27.67
C PRO A 167 -5.02 -1.05 28.83
N ASN A 168 -5.16 -1.63 30.03
CA ASN A 168 -4.53 -1.18 31.26
C ASN A 168 -3.23 -1.94 31.55
N ASN A 169 -3.12 -3.20 31.09
CA ASN A 169 -1.90 -3.97 31.22
C ASN A 169 -1.54 -4.78 29.96
N PRO A 170 -0.97 -4.14 28.92
CA PRO A 170 -0.71 -4.77 27.62
C PRO A 170 0.30 -5.92 27.65
N SER A 171 1.01 -6.15 28.76
CA SER A 171 2.03 -7.19 28.88
C SER A 171 1.47 -8.50 29.44
N ASP A 172 0.31 -8.46 30.08
CA ASP A 172 -0.31 -9.64 30.67
C ASP A 172 -1.13 -10.42 29.64
N SER A 173 -1.14 -11.75 29.79
CA SER A 173 -2.00 -12.64 28.98
C SER A 173 -3.00 -13.31 29.91
N THR A 174 -4.28 -13.01 29.70
CA THR A 174 -5.42 -13.55 30.45
C THR A 174 -6.46 -14.13 29.50
N PRO A 175 -7.39 -14.97 29.97
CA PRO A 175 -8.49 -15.45 29.13
C PRO A 175 -9.34 -14.32 28.54
N GLU A 176 -9.43 -13.18 29.22
CA GLU A 176 -10.18 -12.01 28.78
C GLU A 176 -9.39 -11.12 27.81
N HIS A 177 -8.05 -11.15 27.87
CA HIS A 177 -7.13 -10.42 27.00
C HIS A 177 -5.84 -11.22 26.77
N GLY A 178 -5.80 -12.03 25.71
CA GLY A 178 -4.71 -12.98 25.47
C GLY A 178 -3.41 -12.37 24.92
N ASN A 179 -3.44 -11.13 24.44
CA ASN A 179 -2.30 -10.45 23.81
C ASN A 179 -1.64 -11.23 22.65
N PHE A 180 -2.47 -11.91 21.83
CA PHE A 180 -2.06 -12.69 20.67
C PHE A 180 -2.31 -11.99 19.33
N VAL A 181 -3.11 -10.92 19.31
CA VAL A 181 -3.25 -9.99 18.18
C VAL A 181 -3.02 -8.56 18.66
N ASP A 182 -2.53 -7.70 17.78
CA ASP A 182 -2.28 -6.29 18.11
C ASP A 182 -3.59 -5.48 18.32
N ALA A 183 -3.50 -4.40 19.10
CA ALA A 183 -4.62 -3.52 19.44
C ALA A 183 -5.32 -2.90 18.21
N THR A 184 -4.64 -2.75 17.08
CA THR A 184 -5.26 -2.27 15.83
C THR A 184 -6.32 -3.22 15.28
N LEU A 185 -6.33 -4.51 15.67
CA LEU A 185 -7.34 -5.49 15.28
C LEU A 185 -8.17 -6.00 16.47
N GLY A 186 -7.56 -6.12 17.66
CA GLY A 186 -8.18 -6.68 18.86
C GLY A 186 -8.31 -5.71 20.03
N ASN A 187 -8.61 -4.43 19.80
CA ASN A 187 -8.82 -3.47 20.90
C ASN A 187 -10.03 -3.81 21.80
N ALA A 188 -10.17 -3.12 22.93
CA ALA A 188 -11.25 -3.36 23.89
C ALA A 188 -12.68 -3.16 23.33
N SER A 189 -12.86 -2.41 22.24
CA SER A 189 -14.18 -2.23 21.61
C SER A 189 -14.59 -3.43 20.76
N CYS A 190 -13.66 -4.36 20.48
CA CYS A 190 -13.84 -5.56 19.68
C CYS A 190 -14.48 -6.74 20.42
N THR A 191 -15.46 -6.46 21.27
CA THR A 191 -16.09 -7.45 22.16
C THR A 191 -17.44 -7.93 21.61
N GLY A 192 -17.76 -9.19 21.91
CA GLY A 192 -19.06 -9.78 21.62
C GLY A 192 -19.52 -9.65 20.17
N THR A 193 -20.52 -8.81 19.93
CA THR A 193 -21.14 -8.65 18.60
C THR A 193 -20.58 -7.48 17.79
N ALA A 194 -19.63 -6.72 18.32
CA ALA A 194 -19.03 -5.59 17.63
C ALA A 194 -18.20 -6.01 16.41
N TRP A 195 -18.09 -5.09 15.45
CA TRP A 195 -17.21 -5.21 14.29
C TRP A 195 -15.93 -4.42 14.54
N CYS A 196 -14.80 -4.96 14.10
CA CYS A 196 -13.48 -4.33 14.22
C CYS A 196 -12.97 -3.95 12.85
N GLU A 197 -12.58 -2.70 12.64
CA GLU A 197 -12.18 -2.22 11.32
C GLU A 197 -10.67 -2.13 11.18
N LYS A 198 -10.14 -2.65 10.07
CA LYS A 198 -8.73 -2.53 9.71
C LYS A 198 -8.57 -2.64 8.19
N SER A 199 -7.78 -1.75 7.60
CA SER A 199 -7.42 -1.80 6.17
C SER A 199 -8.62 -1.91 5.20
N GLY A 200 -9.70 -1.16 5.45
CA GLY A 200 -10.89 -1.15 4.60
C GLY A 200 -11.83 -2.35 4.77
N TYR A 201 -11.52 -3.24 5.71
CA TYR A 201 -12.32 -4.40 6.06
C TYR A 201 -12.79 -4.31 7.51
N ARG A 202 -13.91 -4.96 7.79
CA ARG A 202 -14.36 -5.22 9.14
C ARG A 202 -14.30 -6.71 9.45
N PHE A 203 -13.91 -7.01 10.68
CA PHE A 203 -13.62 -8.34 11.17
C PHE A 203 -14.51 -8.65 12.37
N LYS A 204 -14.91 -9.91 12.47
CA LYS A 204 -15.65 -10.43 13.61
C LYS A 204 -15.35 -11.90 13.82
N ILE A 205 -15.28 -12.31 15.08
CA ILE A 205 -15.20 -13.71 15.47
C ILE A 205 -16.56 -14.11 16.04
N THR A 206 -16.99 -15.32 15.74
CA THR A 206 -18.16 -15.96 16.36
C THR A 206 -17.75 -17.35 16.80
N ALA A 207 -17.61 -17.55 18.11
CA ALA A 207 -17.29 -18.85 18.67
C ALA A 207 -18.54 -19.71 18.88
N THR A 208 -18.41 -21.02 18.65
CA THR A 208 -19.43 -22.02 18.94
C THR A 208 -19.15 -22.63 20.31
N CYS A 209 -19.95 -22.24 21.30
CA CYS A 209 -19.80 -22.68 22.69
C CYS A 209 -21.13 -23.26 23.19
N LYS A 210 -21.19 -24.56 23.54
CA LYS A 210 -22.39 -25.15 24.16
C LYS A 210 -22.52 -24.73 25.64
N GLN A 211 -21.44 -24.86 26.39
CA GLN A 211 -21.30 -24.35 27.77
C GLN A 211 -19.88 -23.76 27.94
N ARG A 212 -18.88 -24.63 28.02
CA ARG A 212 -17.42 -24.44 27.83
C ARG A 212 -16.81 -25.85 27.65
N PRO A 213 -15.69 -26.03 26.94
CA PRO A 213 -14.97 -25.04 26.12
C PRO A 213 -15.70 -24.70 24.80
N CYS A 214 -15.33 -23.60 24.15
CA CYS A 214 -15.74 -23.30 22.78
C CYS A 214 -14.98 -24.22 21.82
N THR A 215 -15.70 -25.03 21.05
CA THR A 215 -15.13 -26.12 20.26
C THR A 215 -14.80 -25.73 18.82
N ASP A 216 -15.38 -24.64 18.34
CA ASP A 216 -15.17 -24.12 16.99
C ASP A 216 -15.30 -22.60 17.01
N TYR A 217 -14.83 -21.95 15.96
CA TYR A 217 -15.00 -20.53 15.73
C TYR A 217 -15.22 -20.24 14.26
N THR A 218 -15.72 -19.06 13.95
CA THR A 218 -15.73 -18.51 12.60
C THR A 218 -15.20 -17.10 12.66
N VAL A 219 -14.12 -16.83 11.95
CA VAL A 219 -13.67 -15.47 11.66
C VAL A 219 -14.26 -15.06 10.33
N LEU A 220 -14.86 -13.88 10.30
CA LEU A 220 -15.43 -13.26 9.10
C LEU A 220 -14.75 -11.92 8.87
N ALA A 221 -14.25 -11.72 7.66
CA ALA A 221 -13.75 -10.45 7.16
C ALA A 221 -14.61 -10.03 5.95
N THR A 222 -15.26 -8.89 6.04
CA THR A 222 -16.09 -8.35 4.95
C THR A 222 -15.65 -6.91 4.68
N PRO A 223 -15.65 -6.45 3.43
CA PRO A 223 -15.29 -5.06 3.14
C PRO A 223 -16.29 -4.10 3.81
N ILE A 224 -15.83 -2.92 4.21
CA ILE A 224 -16.68 -1.86 4.79
C ILE A 224 -17.67 -1.35 3.72
N SER A 225 -17.21 -1.22 2.48
CA SER A 225 -18.02 -0.82 1.32
C SER A 225 -17.52 -1.51 0.06
N THR A 226 -18.28 -1.41 -1.02
CA THR A 226 -17.87 -1.95 -2.34
C THR A 226 -16.64 -1.24 -2.92
N SER A 227 -16.25 -0.07 -2.42
CA SER A 227 -15.04 0.64 -2.82
C SER A 227 -13.79 0.18 -2.07
N THR A 228 -13.95 -0.53 -0.94
CA THR A 228 -12.81 -1.05 -0.17
C THR A 228 -12.50 -2.52 -0.46
N GLY A 229 -13.46 -3.26 -1.03
CA GLY A 229 -13.26 -4.64 -1.46
C GLY A 229 -14.47 -5.24 -2.16
N THR A 230 -14.25 -6.34 -2.87
CA THR A 230 -15.30 -7.06 -3.64
C THR A 230 -15.58 -8.47 -3.11
N ARG A 231 -14.65 -9.00 -2.31
CA ARG A 231 -14.73 -10.34 -1.72
C ARG A 231 -14.78 -10.26 -0.21
N SER A 232 -15.64 -11.09 0.38
CA SER A 232 -15.61 -11.40 1.81
C SER A 232 -14.83 -12.69 2.03
N PHE A 233 -14.17 -12.80 3.17
CA PHE A 233 -13.36 -13.94 3.56
C PHE A 233 -13.86 -14.52 4.87
N CYS A 234 -13.78 -15.84 5.01
CA CYS A 234 -14.07 -16.49 6.28
C CYS A 234 -13.11 -17.66 6.51
N SER A 235 -12.96 -18.05 7.76
CA SER A 235 -12.26 -19.28 8.15
C SER A 235 -12.89 -19.83 9.42
N THR A 236 -12.82 -21.14 9.59
CA THR A 236 -13.21 -21.81 10.84
C THR A 236 -12.00 -22.43 11.52
N SER A 237 -12.20 -23.29 12.53
CA SER A 237 -11.13 -24.05 13.18
C SER A 237 -10.36 -25.00 12.26
N ASP A 238 -10.84 -25.25 11.04
CA ASP A 238 -10.07 -25.97 10.00
C ASP A 238 -8.94 -25.12 9.40
N ARG A 239 -8.92 -23.82 9.69
CA ARG A 239 -7.93 -22.81 9.26
C ARG A 239 -7.87 -22.60 7.74
N VAL A 240 -8.79 -23.15 6.98
CA VAL A 240 -8.89 -22.95 5.54
C VAL A 240 -9.65 -21.63 5.30
N ILE A 241 -8.92 -20.65 4.76
CA ILE A 241 -9.52 -19.39 4.34
C ILE A 241 -10.36 -19.65 3.10
N ARG A 242 -11.59 -19.18 3.13
CA ARG A 242 -12.55 -19.25 2.04
C ARG A 242 -13.01 -17.86 1.68
N PHE A 243 -13.50 -17.69 0.47
CA PHE A 243 -13.99 -16.41 -0.02
C PHE A 243 -15.30 -16.55 -0.77
N LYS A 244 -16.04 -15.43 -0.79
CA LYS A 244 -17.25 -15.27 -1.59
C LYS A 244 -17.31 -13.84 -2.12
N THR A 245 -17.60 -13.69 -3.40
CA THR A 245 -17.91 -12.39 -4.00
C THR A 245 -19.34 -12.05 -3.61
N THR A 246 -19.51 -11.03 -2.77
CA THR A 246 -20.80 -10.61 -2.21
C THR A 246 -20.74 -9.16 -1.81
N THR A 247 -21.90 -8.50 -1.67
CA THR A 247 -21.98 -7.21 -1.01
C THR A 247 -21.52 -7.30 0.45
N PRO A 248 -21.04 -6.18 1.05
CA PRO A 248 -20.66 -6.11 2.46
C PRO A 248 -21.70 -6.74 3.39
N LEU A 249 -21.29 -7.77 4.15
CA LEU A 249 -22.16 -8.51 5.06
C LEU A 249 -22.36 -7.73 6.35
N THR A 250 -23.60 -7.51 6.78
CA THR A 250 -23.93 -6.76 8.02
C THR A 250 -24.04 -7.68 9.25
N SER A 251 -24.29 -8.97 9.04
CA SER A 251 -24.40 -9.99 10.07
C SER A 251 -23.25 -11.00 10.00
N PRO A 252 -22.89 -11.64 11.12
CA PRO A 252 -21.97 -12.77 11.10
C PRO A 252 -22.58 -13.96 10.36
N ILE A 253 -21.72 -14.86 9.88
CA ILE A 253 -22.10 -16.12 9.25
C ILE A 253 -21.82 -17.29 10.19
N SER A 254 -22.54 -18.40 10.01
CA SER A 254 -22.25 -19.63 10.75
C SER A 254 -21.02 -20.35 10.19
N ALA A 255 -20.39 -21.21 11.00
CA ALA A 255 -19.31 -22.10 10.54
C ALA A 255 -19.76 -22.95 9.35
N SER A 256 -20.98 -23.49 9.39
CA SER A 256 -21.56 -24.30 8.31
C SER A 256 -21.75 -23.52 7.00
N GLU A 257 -22.01 -22.20 7.09
CA GLU A 257 -22.10 -21.34 5.92
C GLU A 257 -20.71 -21.03 5.36
N CYS A 258 -19.74 -20.73 6.24
CA CYS A 258 -18.36 -20.50 5.83
C CYS A 258 -17.80 -21.70 5.06
N LEU A 259 -18.04 -22.93 5.53
CA LEU A 259 -17.57 -24.16 4.89
C LEU A 259 -18.10 -24.35 3.44
N LYS A 260 -19.20 -23.69 3.06
CA LYS A 260 -19.75 -23.74 1.69
C LYS A 260 -19.08 -22.74 0.74
N TRP A 261 -18.27 -21.81 1.24
CA TRP A 261 -17.57 -20.83 0.42
C TRP A 261 -16.37 -21.46 -0.29
N ALA A 262 -15.93 -20.86 -1.40
CA ALA A 262 -14.81 -21.38 -2.17
C ALA A 262 -13.50 -21.22 -1.38
N PRO A 263 -12.63 -22.26 -1.29
CA PRO A 263 -11.33 -22.13 -0.64
C PRO A 263 -10.45 -21.14 -1.40
N LEU A 264 -9.70 -20.33 -0.66
CA LEU A 264 -8.68 -19.44 -1.20
C LEU A 264 -7.43 -20.28 -1.51
N GLN A 265 -7.11 -20.39 -2.80
CA GLN A 265 -5.92 -21.09 -3.30
C GLN A 265 -4.62 -20.35 -2.96
#